data_AF-A0A7S0BFH0-F1
#
_entry.id   AF-A0A7S0BFH0-F1
#
_cell.length_a   1.000
_cell.length_b   1.000
_cell.length_c   1.000
_cell.angle_alpha   90.00
_cell.angle_beta   90.00
_cell.angle_gamma   90.00
#
_symmetry.space_group_name_H-M   'P 1'
#
loop_
_entity.id
_entity.type
_entity.pdbx_description
1 polymer ?
#
loop_
_entity_poly.entity_id
_entity_poly.type
_entity_poly.pdbx_seq_one_letter_code
_entity_poly.pdbx_strand_id
1 'polypeptide(L)'
;ADLGVGKPLSILKDETEPKDSSVKSISWRNELLASGSNYRTSIWNVPGERLLSTINHEGTSDVSFNGHDKGSFVLATCASESSVKIWDLRELSYVADHPSAKVC
;
A
#
# COMPACT_ATOMS: atom_id res chain seq x y z
N ALA A 1 -8.40 10.51 31.12
CA ALA A 1 -7.46 9.42 30.83
C ALA A 1 -6.83 9.75 29.49
N ASP A 2 -5.65 10.36 29.53
CA ASP A 2 -4.76 10.39 28.37
C ASP A 2 -4.44 8.92 28.06
N LEU A 3 -4.70 8.44 26.85
CA LEU A 3 -4.63 7.01 26.53
C LEU A 3 -3.19 6.46 26.54
N GLY A 4 -2.21 7.19 27.09
CA GLY A 4 -0.80 6.82 26.99
C GLY A 4 -0.38 6.72 25.52
N VAL A 5 -0.93 7.59 24.66
CA VAL A 5 -0.58 7.64 23.24
C VAL A 5 0.81 8.26 23.15
N GLY A 6 1.80 7.42 23.48
CA GLY A 6 3.20 7.66 23.21
C GLY A 6 3.42 7.84 21.71
N LYS A 7 4.64 8.22 21.36
CA LYS A 7 5.10 8.43 19.98
C LYS A 7 4.54 7.37 19.02
N PRO A 8 4.24 7.73 17.76
CA PRO A 8 3.77 6.78 16.77
C PRO A 8 4.70 5.56 16.71
N LEU A 9 4.11 4.36 16.65
CA LEU A 9 4.85 3.09 16.66
C LEU A 9 5.85 3.03 15.49
N SER A 10 5.39 3.40 14.30
CA SER A 10 6.17 3.39 13.06
C SER A 10 5.66 4.48 12.12
N ILE A 11 6.56 5.07 11.32
CA ILE A 11 6.22 6.08 10.30
C ILE A 11 6.78 5.58 8.97
N LEU A 12 5.88 5.15 8.08
CA LEU A 12 6.24 4.70 6.73
C LEU A 12 6.25 5.90 5.78
N LYS A 13 7.36 6.13 5.10
CA LYS A 13 7.55 7.26 4.17
C LYS A 13 8.18 6.80 2.89
N ASP A 14 7.50 7.06 1.77
CA ASP A 14 8.05 6.82 0.45
C ASP A 14 8.91 8.02 0.06
N GLU A 15 10.24 7.86 0.10
CA GLU A 15 11.19 8.94 -0.20
C GLU A 15 11.14 9.40 -1.66
N THR A 16 10.51 8.61 -2.54
CA THR A 16 10.40 8.94 -3.96
C THR A 16 9.18 9.80 -4.27
N GLU A 17 8.32 10.13 -3.28
CA GLU A 17 7.12 10.94 -3.49
C GLU A 17 7.45 12.43 -3.51
N PRO A 18 6.76 13.22 -4.36
CA PRO A 18 6.83 14.68 -4.27
C PRO A 18 6.45 15.17 -2.87
N LYS A 19 7.05 16.29 -2.43
CA LYS A 19 6.75 16.90 -1.12
C LYS A 19 5.30 17.37 -0.98
N ASP A 20 4.60 17.60 -2.10
CA ASP A 20 3.19 17.97 -2.15
C ASP A 20 2.26 16.74 -2.28
N SER A 21 2.80 15.55 -2.02
CA SER A 21 2.00 14.33 -1.95
C SER A 21 1.03 14.40 -0.77
N SER A 22 -0.21 14.02 -1.05
CA SER A 22 -1.26 13.88 -0.04
C SER A 22 -1.83 12.48 -0.19
N VAL A 23 -1.73 11.70 0.88
CA VAL A 23 -2.39 10.39 0.97
C VAL A 23 -3.89 10.62 1.04
N LYS A 24 -4.63 10.03 0.11
CA LYS A 24 -6.09 10.16 -0.02
C LYS A 24 -6.83 8.99 0.57
N SER A 25 -6.25 7.80 0.46
CA SER A 25 -6.85 6.59 0.96
C SER A 25 -5.79 5.59 1.42
N ILE A 26 -6.18 4.75 2.37
CA ILE A 26 -5.38 3.63 2.85
C ILE A 26 -6.24 2.38 2.86
N SER A 27 -5.63 1.26 2.54
CA SER A 27 -6.23 -0.06 2.68
C SER A 27 -5.22 -0.99 3.30
N TRP A 28 -5.64 -1.79 4.27
CA TRP A 28 -4.78 -2.75 4.97
C TRP A 28 -5.35 -4.14 4.78
N ARG A 29 -4.52 -5.07 4.33
CA ARG A 29 -4.81 -6.50 4.30
C ARG A 29 -3.62 -7.33 4.77
N ASN A 30 -3.82 -8.09 5.85
CA ASN A 30 -2.80 -8.95 6.45
C ASN A 30 -1.53 -8.16 6.81
N GLU A 31 -0.40 -8.46 6.17
CA GLU A 31 0.88 -7.77 6.39
C GLU A 31 1.12 -6.62 5.41
N LEU A 32 0.19 -6.41 4.47
CA LEU A 32 0.31 -5.42 3.41
C LEU A 32 -0.55 -4.19 3.70
N LEU A 33 0.07 -3.02 3.60
CA LEU A 33 -0.62 -1.73 3.64
C LEU A 33 -0.45 -1.05 2.29
N ALA A 34 -1.57 -0.70 1.65
CA ALA A 34 -1.60 0.14 0.46
C ALA A 34 -2.00 1.56 0.85
N SER A 35 -1.27 2.55 0.35
CA SER A 35 -1.57 3.97 0.52
C SER A 35 -1.66 4.64 -0.84
N GLY A 36 -2.85 5.10 -1.22
CA GLY A 36 -3.07 5.85 -2.45
C GLY A 36 -2.85 7.34 -2.22
N SER A 37 -2.03 7.96 -3.08
CA SER A 37 -1.76 9.39 -3.09
C SER A 37 -2.18 10.02 -4.41
N ASN A 38 -2.07 11.35 -4.49
CA ASN A 38 -2.27 12.11 -5.73
C ASN A 38 -1.37 11.62 -6.88
N TYR A 39 -0.21 11.03 -6.59
CA TYR A 39 0.78 10.67 -7.61
C TYR A 39 0.79 9.17 -7.89
N ARG A 40 0.63 8.33 -6.86
CA ARG A 40 0.79 6.89 -6.98
C ARG A 40 0.24 6.15 -5.77
N THR A 41 0.25 4.83 -5.86
CA THR A 41 -0.13 3.96 -4.73
C THR A 41 1.11 3.22 -4.23
N SER A 42 1.50 3.46 -2.99
CA SER A 42 2.63 2.78 -2.35
C SER A 42 2.15 1.56 -1.58
N ILE A 43 2.87 0.45 -1.70
CA ILE A 43 2.57 -0.82 -1.03
C ILE A 43 3.69 -1.15 -0.06
N TRP A 44 3.32 -1.35 1.20
CA TRP A 44 4.21 -1.55 2.32
C TRP A 44 4.02 -2.92 2.93
N ASN A 45 5.11 -3.51 3.39
CA ASN A 45 5.08 -4.57 4.39
C ASN A 45 5.12 -3.89 5.78
N VAL A 46 4.08 -4.10 6.59
CA VAL A 46 3.97 -3.49 7.92
C VAL A 46 4.92 -4.17 8.93
N PRO A 47 4.98 -5.50 9.06
CA PRO A 47 5.93 -6.15 9.97
C PRO A 47 7.41 -5.83 9.72
N GLY A 48 7.80 -5.66 8.45
CA GLY A 48 9.15 -5.35 8.02
C GLY A 48 9.40 -3.87 7.76
N GLU A 49 8.41 -3.01 8.01
CA GLU A 49 8.44 -1.54 7.84
C GLU A 49 9.07 -1.06 6.52
N ARG A 50 8.85 -1.80 5.43
CA ARG A 50 9.53 -1.57 4.15
C ARG A 50 8.55 -1.34 3.01
N LEU A 51 8.92 -0.42 2.13
CA LEU A 51 8.25 -0.24 0.85
C LEU A 51 8.55 -1.47 -0.03
N LEU A 52 7.51 -2.22 -0.39
CA LEU A 52 7.64 -3.38 -1.28
C LEU A 52 7.57 -2.96 -2.74
N SER A 53 6.63 -2.08 -3.07
CA SER A 53 6.38 -1.68 -4.45
C SER A 53 5.60 -0.37 -4.50
N THR A 54 5.64 0.25 -5.67
CA THR A 54 4.87 1.45 -5.95
C THR A 54 4.18 1.30 -7.30
N ILE A 55 2.88 1.55 -7.32
CA ILE A 55 2.02 1.44 -8.49
C ILE A 55 1.79 2.83 -9.06
N ASN A 56 2.18 3.02 -10.31
CA ASN A 56 1.95 4.26 -11.05
C ASN A 56 0.49 4.31 -11.52
N HIS A 57 -0.35 4.90 -10.68
CA HIS A 57 -1.71 5.28 -11.02
C HIS A 57 -1.93 6.70 -10.50
N GLU A 58 -1.66 7.67 -11.37
CA GLU A 58 -1.78 9.09 -11.05
C GLU A 58 -3.23 9.46 -10.71
N GLY A 59 -3.40 10.40 -9.80
CA GLY A 59 -4.73 10.86 -9.37
C GLY A 59 -5.52 9.80 -8.61
N THR A 60 -4.86 8.82 -7.99
CA THR A 60 -5.56 7.80 -7.21
C THR A 60 -6.34 8.45 -6.07
N SER A 61 -7.66 8.29 -6.10
CA SER A 61 -8.59 8.86 -5.14
C SER A 61 -8.96 7.85 -4.05
N ASP A 62 -9.00 6.56 -4.39
CA ASP A 62 -9.28 5.49 -3.44
C ASP A 62 -8.51 4.21 -3.80
N VAL A 63 -8.22 3.40 -2.77
CA VAL A 63 -7.54 2.12 -2.88
C VAL A 63 -8.25 1.08 -2.01
N SER A 64 -8.44 -0.13 -2.54
CA SER A 64 -9.13 -1.18 -1.80
C SER A 64 -8.59 -2.55 -2.15
N PHE A 65 -8.18 -3.30 -1.13
CA PHE A 65 -7.90 -4.72 -1.29
C PHE A 65 -9.18 -5.52 -1.45
N ASN A 66 -9.16 -6.56 -2.27
CA ASN A 66 -10.24 -7.52 -2.30
C ASN A 66 -10.32 -8.29 -0.97
N GLY A 67 -11.53 -8.43 -0.43
CA GLY A 67 -11.78 -9.15 0.83
C GLY A 67 -11.84 -10.68 0.71
N HIS A 68 -11.43 -11.26 -0.43
CA HIS A 68 -11.52 -12.70 -0.63
C HIS A 68 -10.30 -13.43 -0.04
N ASP A 69 -10.53 -14.22 1.01
CA ASP A 69 -9.51 -15.02 1.71
C ASP A 69 -8.79 -16.07 0.85
N LYS A 70 -9.36 -16.45 -0.30
CA LYS A 70 -8.82 -17.52 -1.16
C LYS A 70 -7.77 -17.01 -2.13
N GLY A 71 -6.58 -16.68 -1.63
CA GLY A 71 -5.31 -16.60 -2.39
C GLY A 71 -5.25 -15.59 -3.54
N SER A 72 -6.30 -14.80 -3.74
CA SER A 72 -6.34 -13.73 -4.72
C SER A 72 -5.99 -12.44 -3.99
N PHE A 73 -4.75 -11.98 -4.16
CA PHE A 73 -4.28 -10.69 -3.63
C PHE A 73 -4.47 -9.65 -4.72
N VAL A 74 -5.63 -9.02 -4.72
CA VAL A 74 -6.00 -8.04 -5.74
C VAL A 74 -6.22 -6.70 -5.09
N LEU A 75 -5.61 -5.66 -5.66
CA LEU A 75 -5.83 -4.28 -5.26
C LEU A 75 -6.57 -3.55 -6.37
N ALA A 76 -7.68 -2.92 -6.02
CA ALA A 76 -8.38 -1.99 -6.88
C ALA A 76 -7.92 -0.57 -6.53
N THR A 77 -7.62 0.21 -7.55
CA THR A 77 -7.29 1.64 -7.43
C THR A 77 -8.21 2.42 -8.36
N CYS A 78 -8.84 3.49 -7.88
CA CYS A 78 -9.64 4.37 -8.73
C CYS A 78 -8.99 5.74 -8.83
N ALA A 79 -9.06 6.37 -10.01
CA ALA A 79 -8.50 7.70 -10.26
C ALA A 79 -9.57 8.68 -10.72
N SER A 80 -9.25 9.97 -10.61
CA SER A 80 -10.07 11.08 -11.11
C SER A 80 -10.33 11.02 -12.61
N GLU A 81 -9.48 10.33 -13.38
CA GLU A 81 -9.61 10.13 -14.82
C GLU A 81 -10.70 9.10 -15.22
N SER A 82 -11.63 8.79 -14.30
CA SER A 82 -12.71 7.80 -14.50
C SER A 82 -12.20 6.38 -14.81
N SER A 83 -10.97 6.08 -14.41
CA SER A 83 -10.37 4.76 -14.59
C SER A 83 -10.29 4.00 -13.26
N VAL A 84 -10.60 2.71 -13.32
CA VAL A 84 -10.36 1.76 -12.24
C VAL A 84 -9.37 0.74 -12.75
N LYS A 85 -8.23 0.63 -12.07
CA LYS A 85 -7.21 -0.37 -12.37
C LYS A 85 -7.22 -1.44 -11.29
N ILE A 86 -7.06 -2.67 -11.75
CA ILE A 86 -7.03 -3.86 -10.92
C ILE A 86 -5.62 -4.44 -11.01
N TRP A 87 -4.99 -4.62 -9.86
CA TRP A 87 -3.60 -5.05 -9.74
C TRP A 87 -3.53 -6.39 -9.05
N ASP A 88 -2.76 -7.30 -9.62
CA ASP A 88 -2.45 -8.57 -9.01
C ASP A 88 -1.17 -8.45 -8.19
N LEU A 89 -1.27 -8.72 -6.89
CA LEU A 89 -0.20 -8.57 -5.92
C LEU A 89 0.29 -9.91 -5.37
N ARG A 90 -0.05 -11.04 -6.03
CA ARG A 90 0.39 -12.39 -5.62
C ARG A 90 1.91 -12.54 -5.51
N GLU A 91 2.66 -11.85 -6.38
CA GLU A 91 4.13 -11.84 -6.32
C GLU A 91 4.65 -11.09 -5.08
N LEU A 92 3.95 -10.03 -4.66
CA LEU A 92 4.35 -9.22 -3.50
C LEU A 92 3.97 -9.87 -2.16
N SER A 93 2.87 -10.63 -2.11
CA SER A 93 2.50 -11.38 -0.90
C SER A 93 3.56 -12.43 -0.56
N TYR A 94 4.14 -13.09 -1.57
CA TYR A 94 5.20 -14.06 -1.34
C TYR A 94 6.45 -13.43 -0.68
N VAL A 95 6.82 -12.21 -1.12
CA VAL A 95 7.94 -11.43 -0.57
C VAL A 95 7.64 -10.92 0.83
N ALA A 96 6.36 -10.66 1.15
CA ALA A 96 5.95 -10.30 2.50
C ALA A 96 6.05 -11.50 3.46
N ASP A 97 5.51 -12.65 3.06
CA ASP A 97 5.54 -13.88 3.87
C ASP A 97 6.96 -14.46 4.01
N HIS A 98 7.85 -14.20 3.04
CA HIS A 98 9.23 -14.69 3.02
C HIS A 98 10.23 -13.54 2.78
N PRO A 99 10.57 -12.75 3.82
CA PRO A 99 11.34 -11.51 3.65
C PRO A 99 12.78 -11.69 3.15
N SER A 100 13.27 -12.93 3.06
CA SER A 100 14.56 -13.34 2.52
C SER A 100 14.56 -13.67 1.01
N ALA A 101 13.40 -13.66 0.34
CA ALA A 101 13.33 -13.85 -1.10
C ALA A 101 13.79 -12.57 -1.83
N LYS A 102 14.99 -12.62 -2.42
CA LYS A 102 15.42 -11.62 -3.41
C LYS A 102 14.60 -11.81 -4.68
N VAL A 103 13.88 -10.78 -5.08
CA VAL A 103 13.35 -10.68 -6.45
C VAL A 103 14.56 -10.41 -7.35
N CYS A 104 14.84 -11.35 -8.26
CA CYS A 104 15.87 -11.21 -9.29
C CYS A 104 15.32 -10.44 -10.50
#